data_AF-A0A2V4A558-F1
#
_entry.id   AF-A0A2V4A558-F1
#
_cell.length_a   1.000
_cell.length_b   1.000
_cell.length_c   1.000
_cell.angle_alpha   90.00
_cell.angle_beta   90.00
_cell.angle_gamma   90.00
#
_symmetry.space_group_name_H-M   'P 1'
#
loop_
_entity.id
_entity.type
_entity.pdbx_description
1 polymer ?
#
loop_
_entity_poly.entity_id
_entity_poly.type
_entity_poly.pdbx_seq_one_letter_code
_entity_poly.pdbx_strand_id
1 'polypeptide(L)'
;MKYDILATSFGRVILVGNENGISQLLVDNNSKDISLSDEWKKDQTLFKDAKQQLLEYFEGKRTYFDLKLNPSGTDFQKKVWSELRKIPYGGLCTYKDIATAVGNPKASRAVGMANNKNPIPIIVPCHRVIGANRKLVGYAYGLELKQKLLQMECINKSFELLQKHYGELDWWPAESDFEMMVGAILTQNTNWKNVEKALANFNGKLSPAFVQNSSNDDLAEIIRPSGYHNQKAIKLKALCKWFKQYDFDIAKVKAMPGEQLREELLAIKGVGGETADSILVYALEKAFFVIDAYTRRIFHRIGITIPDKYDDFRLLMEDAVPKSVATYNLYHALIVEHAKAYCQKKPLCNSCPLQEICNQRI
;
A
#
# COMPACT_ATOMS: atom_id res chain seq x y z
N MET A 1 -31.54 21.29 -7.16
CA MET A 1 -30.37 20.60 -6.56
C MET A 1 -29.10 21.24 -7.07
N LYS A 2 -28.01 21.16 -6.30
CA LYS A 2 -26.67 21.63 -6.69
C LYS A 2 -25.71 20.46 -6.81
N TYR A 3 -24.66 20.59 -7.62
CA TYR A 3 -23.61 19.57 -7.74
C TYR A 3 -22.20 20.14 -7.93
N ASP A 4 -21.19 19.35 -7.61
CA ASP A 4 -19.80 19.58 -8.03
C ASP A 4 -19.07 18.26 -8.28
N ILE A 5 -17.94 18.33 -8.96
CA ILE A 5 -17.14 17.16 -9.38
C ILE A 5 -15.73 17.25 -8.79
N LEU A 6 -15.24 16.12 -8.29
CA LEU A 6 -13.89 15.89 -7.83
C LEU A 6 -13.25 14.79 -8.69
N ALA A 7 -12.13 15.09 -9.35
CA ALA A 7 -11.34 14.06 -10.03
C ALA A 7 -10.47 13.32 -9.00
N THR A 8 -10.42 11.99 -9.09
CA THR A 8 -9.69 11.11 -8.15
C THR A 8 -9.07 9.93 -8.89
N SER A 9 -8.16 9.19 -8.25
CA SER A 9 -7.63 7.92 -8.78
C SER A 9 -8.71 6.82 -8.89
N PHE A 10 -9.88 7.03 -8.28
CA PHE A 10 -11.02 6.11 -8.31
C PHE A 10 -12.09 6.48 -9.35
N GLY A 11 -11.84 7.51 -10.16
CA GLY A 11 -12.80 8.07 -11.12
C GLY A 11 -13.28 9.47 -10.73
N ARG A 12 -14.32 9.96 -11.41
CA ARG A 12 -14.92 11.28 -11.09
C ARG A 12 -15.96 11.10 -10.00
N VAL A 13 -15.72 11.68 -8.83
CA VAL A 13 -16.69 11.73 -7.72
C VAL A 13 -17.59 12.95 -7.90
N ILE A 14 -18.88 12.72 -8.04
CA ILE A 14 -19.90 13.75 -8.24
C ILE A 14 -20.71 13.86 -6.96
N LEU A 15 -20.67 15.03 -6.32
CA LEU A 15 -21.45 15.35 -5.12
C LEU A 15 -22.72 16.07 -5.51
N VAL A 16 -23.86 15.68 -4.94
CA VAL A 16 -25.17 16.30 -5.21
C VAL A 16 -25.91 16.58 -3.91
N GLY A 17 -26.42 17.79 -3.75
CA GLY A 17 -27.02 18.23 -2.50
C GLY A 17 -27.66 19.60 -2.55
N ASN A 18 -27.99 20.12 -1.37
CA ASN A 18 -28.50 21.46 -1.12
C ASN A 18 -28.09 21.91 0.29
N GLU A 19 -28.66 23.00 0.79
CA GLU A 19 -28.43 23.53 2.15
C GLU A 19 -28.77 22.55 3.28
N ASN A 20 -29.60 21.53 3.01
CA ASN A 20 -29.91 20.47 3.96
C ASN A 20 -28.85 19.38 4.02
N GLY A 21 -27.90 19.35 3.08
CA GLY A 21 -26.74 18.44 3.08
C GLY A 21 -26.52 17.71 1.76
N ILE A 22 -25.52 16.82 1.77
CA ILE A 22 -25.22 15.93 0.65
C ILE A 22 -26.32 14.86 0.57
N SER A 23 -27.00 14.79 -0.56
CA SER A 23 -28.05 13.81 -0.81
C SER A 23 -27.57 12.61 -1.63
N GLN A 24 -26.57 12.82 -2.49
CA GLN A 24 -25.99 11.77 -3.33
C GLN A 24 -24.49 11.96 -3.52
N LEU A 25 -23.78 10.85 -3.68
CA LEU A 25 -22.42 10.75 -4.18
C LEU A 25 -22.41 9.71 -5.30
N LEU A 26 -22.04 10.13 -6.51
CA LEU A 26 -21.90 9.24 -7.66
C LEU A 26 -20.41 9.09 -7.99
N VAL A 27 -20.01 7.89 -8.41
CA VAL A 27 -18.63 7.62 -8.85
C VAL A 27 -18.66 7.19 -10.30
N ASP A 28 -18.18 8.06 -11.18
CA ASP A 28 -17.99 7.74 -12.58
C ASP A 28 -16.62 7.09 -12.79
N ASN A 29 -16.66 5.77 -12.87
CA ASN A 29 -15.53 4.85 -13.00
C ASN A 29 -15.73 3.86 -14.15
N ASN A 30 -16.58 4.19 -15.13
CA ASN A 30 -16.98 3.32 -16.25
C ASN A 30 -17.71 2.01 -15.86
N SER A 31 -18.11 1.82 -14.60
CA SER A 31 -18.87 0.63 -14.18
C SER A 31 -20.36 0.71 -14.52
N LYS A 32 -20.86 1.91 -14.81
CA LYS A 32 -22.23 2.21 -15.23
C LYS A 32 -22.29 3.61 -15.83
N ASP A 33 -23.32 3.86 -16.64
CA ASP A 33 -23.59 5.19 -17.18
C ASP A 33 -24.05 6.14 -16.07
N ILE A 34 -23.44 7.33 -16.04
CA ILE A 34 -23.80 8.40 -15.12
C ILE A 34 -24.14 9.63 -15.94
N SER A 35 -25.42 9.99 -15.93
CA SER A 35 -25.92 11.24 -16.49
C SER A 35 -26.16 12.25 -15.36
N LEU A 36 -25.76 13.49 -15.62
CA LEU A 36 -26.13 14.62 -14.79
C LEU A 36 -27.49 15.14 -15.25
N SER A 37 -28.34 15.52 -14.32
CA SER A 37 -29.62 16.15 -14.66
C SER A 37 -29.40 17.59 -15.13
N ASP A 38 -30.07 17.98 -16.21
CA ASP A 38 -30.06 19.36 -16.73
C ASP A 38 -30.61 20.39 -15.73
N GLU A 39 -31.38 19.95 -14.73
CA GLU A 39 -31.92 20.80 -13.67
C GLU A 39 -30.90 21.09 -12.56
N TRP A 40 -29.79 20.35 -12.50
CA TRP A 40 -28.78 20.52 -11.46
C TRP A 40 -27.87 21.70 -11.80
N LYS A 41 -27.68 22.59 -10.82
CA LYS A 41 -26.79 23.75 -10.97
C LYS A 41 -25.42 23.45 -10.36
N LYS A 42 -24.36 23.71 -11.13
CA LYS A 42 -22.99 23.55 -10.61
C LYS A 42 -22.72 24.58 -9.52
N ASP A 43 -22.18 24.15 -8.40
CA ASP A 43 -21.84 25.02 -7.26
C ASP A 43 -20.61 24.48 -6.53
N GLN A 44 -19.47 25.14 -6.69
CA GLN A 44 -18.21 24.71 -6.08
C GLN A 44 -18.10 25.08 -4.60
N THR A 45 -18.84 26.09 -4.13
CA THR A 45 -18.69 26.58 -2.75
C THR A 45 -19.43 25.67 -1.78
N LEU A 46 -20.61 25.16 -2.15
CA LEU A 46 -21.41 24.26 -1.30
C LEU A 46 -20.66 22.97 -0.93
N PHE A 47 -19.85 22.43 -1.84
CA PHE A 47 -19.18 21.13 -1.65
C PHE A 47 -17.69 21.24 -1.29
N LYS A 48 -17.19 22.44 -1.01
CA LYS A 48 -15.76 22.66 -0.72
C LYS A 48 -15.25 21.78 0.42
N ASP A 49 -15.98 21.73 1.53
CA ASP A 49 -15.63 20.90 2.70
C ASP A 49 -15.68 19.40 2.37
N ALA A 50 -16.75 18.94 1.72
CA ALA A 50 -16.89 17.55 1.30
C ALA A 50 -15.76 17.08 0.37
N LYS A 51 -15.34 17.91 -0.58
CA LYS A 51 -14.22 17.61 -1.48
C LYS A 51 -12.90 17.53 -0.72
N GLN A 52 -12.67 18.46 0.22
CA GLN A 52 -11.48 18.45 1.08
C GLN A 52 -11.42 17.15 1.91
N GLN A 53 -12.52 16.78 2.57
CA GLN A 53 -12.56 15.55 3.36
C GLN A 53 -12.39 14.29 2.50
N LEU A 54 -12.93 14.26 1.28
CA LEU A 54 -12.72 13.15 0.35
C LEU A 54 -11.26 13.02 -0.07
N LEU A 55 -10.59 14.13 -0.37
CA LEU A 55 -9.15 14.13 -0.69
C LEU A 55 -8.33 13.62 0.50
N GLU A 56 -8.57 14.15 1.70
CA GLU A 56 -7.90 13.69 2.93
C GLU A 56 -8.16 12.20 3.19
N TYR A 57 -9.36 11.71 2.88
CA TYR A 57 -9.72 10.31 3.04
C TYR A 57 -8.97 9.40 2.06
N PHE A 58 -8.88 9.79 0.78
CA PHE A 58 -8.14 9.04 -0.22
C PHE A 58 -6.63 9.05 0.04
N GLU A 59 -6.12 10.12 0.66
CA GLU A 59 -4.72 10.24 1.11
C GLU A 59 -4.43 9.57 2.47
N GLY A 60 -5.43 8.94 3.10
CA GLY A 60 -5.29 8.29 4.41
C GLY A 60 -5.14 9.25 5.61
N LYS A 61 -5.19 10.58 5.39
CA LYS A 61 -5.12 11.62 6.43
C LYS A 61 -6.40 11.71 7.26
N ARG A 62 -7.52 11.18 6.74
CA ARG A 62 -8.83 11.17 7.38
C ARG A 62 -9.44 9.79 7.35
N THR A 63 -9.93 9.32 8.50
CA THR A 63 -10.57 8.01 8.65
C THR A 63 -12.09 8.09 8.89
N TYR A 64 -12.64 9.29 9.07
CA TYR A 64 -14.09 9.52 9.23
C TYR A 64 -14.55 10.83 8.58
N PHE A 65 -15.80 10.86 8.11
CA PHE A 65 -16.42 12.05 7.52
C PHE A 65 -17.31 12.77 8.53
N ASP A 66 -17.08 14.08 8.66
CA ASP A 66 -17.93 15.00 9.41
C ASP A 66 -18.66 15.91 8.42
N LEU A 67 -19.72 15.37 7.82
CA LEU A 67 -20.48 16.02 6.76
C LEU A 67 -21.97 15.95 7.06
N LYS A 68 -22.70 17.03 6.78
CA LYS A 68 -24.16 17.06 6.84
C LYS A 68 -24.72 16.24 5.66
N LEU A 69 -25.36 15.12 5.97
CA LEU A 69 -25.95 14.22 4.98
C LEU A 69 -27.48 14.34 5.00
N ASN A 70 -28.11 14.26 3.83
CA ASN A 70 -29.56 14.24 3.66
C ASN A 70 -29.98 13.18 2.62
N PRO A 71 -29.70 11.88 2.87
CA PRO A 71 -30.07 10.82 1.94
C PRO A 71 -31.58 10.53 1.99
N SER A 72 -32.21 10.37 0.82
CA SER A 72 -33.59 9.90 0.72
C SER A 72 -33.65 8.38 0.75
N GLY A 73 -34.60 7.81 1.51
CA GLY A 73 -34.77 6.37 1.66
C GLY A 73 -35.81 6.00 2.72
N THR A 74 -36.18 4.73 2.78
CA THR A 74 -37.08 4.19 3.81
C THR A 74 -36.42 4.20 5.18
N ASP A 75 -37.20 4.10 6.25
CA ASP A 75 -36.67 4.08 7.62
C ASP A 75 -35.69 2.91 7.83
N PHE A 76 -35.99 1.76 7.23
CA PHE A 76 -35.07 0.61 7.26
C PHE A 76 -33.75 0.92 6.55
N GLN A 77 -33.79 1.54 5.37
CA GLN A 77 -32.57 1.93 4.64
C GLN A 77 -31.73 2.93 5.44
N LYS A 78 -32.36 3.98 5.99
CA LYS A 78 -31.70 4.97 6.84
C LYS A 78 -31.06 4.33 8.07
N LYS A 79 -31.74 3.36 8.71
CA LYS A 79 -31.19 2.59 9.83
C LYS A 79 -29.95 1.80 9.42
N VAL A 80 -30.00 1.10 8.29
CA VAL A 80 -28.84 0.37 7.74
C VAL A 80 -27.67 1.33 7.48
N TRP A 81 -27.90 2.44 6.76
CA TRP A 81 -26.84 3.40 6.45
C TRP A 81 -26.20 4.03 7.68
N SER A 82 -26.98 4.24 8.75
CA SER A 82 -26.45 4.68 10.05
C SER A 82 -25.49 3.65 10.65
N GLU A 83 -25.83 2.35 10.65
CA GLU A 83 -24.94 1.29 11.12
C GLU A 83 -23.68 1.16 10.26
N LEU A 84 -23.78 1.35 8.94
CA LEU A 84 -22.61 1.31 8.04
C LEU A 84 -21.57 2.36 8.43
N ARG A 85 -22.00 3.57 8.83
CA ARG A 85 -21.08 4.65 9.23
C ARG A 85 -20.28 4.35 10.50
N LYS A 86 -20.68 3.33 11.27
CA LYS A 86 -19.94 2.88 12.46
C LYS A 86 -18.79 1.93 12.14
N ILE A 87 -18.73 1.41 10.91
CA ILE A 87 -17.63 0.53 10.48
C ILE A 87 -16.37 1.38 10.32
N PRO A 88 -15.27 1.11 11.06
CA PRO A 88 -14.07 1.94 11.00
C PRO A 88 -13.36 1.83 9.65
N TYR A 89 -12.51 2.81 9.35
CA TYR A 89 -11.60 2.79 8.19
C TYR A 89 -10.67 1.58 8.23
N GLY A 90 -10.57 0.84 7.12
CA GLY A 90 -9.85 -0.44 7.03
C GLY A 90 -10.59 -1.62 7.68
N GLY A 91 -11.73 -1.36 8.32
CA GLY A 91 -12.57 -2.37 8.95
C GLY A 91 -13.48 -3.08 7.95
N LEU A 92 -13.84 -4.32 8.26
CA LEU A 92 -14.77 -5.12 7.48
C LEU A 92 -15.86 -5.67 8.39
N CYS A 93 -17.07 -5.79 7.85
CA CYS A 93 -18.15 -6.54 8.50
C CYS A 93 -18.92 -7.35 7.46
N THR A 94 -19.72 -8.30 7.91
CA THR A 94 -20.61 -9.06 7.04
C THR A 94 -21.99 -8.44 6.96
N TYR A 95 -22.77 -8.80 5.93
CA TYR A 95 -24.19 -8.43 5.88
C TYR A 95 -24.98 -8.91 7.11
N LYS A 96 -24.58 -10.04 7.72
CA LYS A 96 -25.19 -10.58 8.93
C LYS A 96 -24.92 -9.72 10.15
N ASP A 97 -23.72 -9.14 10.24
CA ASP A 97 -23.35 -8.26 11.35
C ASP A 97 -24.21 -7.00 11.35
N ILE A 98 -24.40 -6.39 10.18
CA ILE A 98 -25.31 -5.24 10.02
C ILE A 98 -26.77 -5.65 10.27
N ALA A 99 -27.21 -6.80 9.74
CA ALA A 99 -28.57 -7.31 9.99
C ALA A 99 -28.85 -7.47 11.49
N THR A 100 -27.87 -7.97 12.23
CA THR A 100 -27.93 -8.10 13.69
C THR A 100 -27.96 -6.74 14.37
N ALA A 101 -27.10 -5.80 13.96
CA ALA A 101 -27.04 -4.44 14.51
C ALA A 101 -28.35 -3.66 14.29
N VAL A 102 -29.05 -3.87 13.18
CA VAL A 102 -30.37 -3.26 12.93
C VAL A 102 -31.53 -3.99 13.62
N GLY A 103 -31.26 -5.06 14.38
CA GLY A 103 -32.25 -5.79 15.18
C GLY A 103 -32.98 -6.91 14.45
N ASN A 104 -32.53 -7.33 13.26
CA ASN A 104 -33.10 -8.47 12.55
C ASN A 104 -32.00 -9.33 11.91
N PRO A 105 -31.45 -10.32 12.63
CA PRO A 105 -30.37 -11.18 12.14
C PRO A 105 -30.69 -11.96 10.85
N LYS A 106 -31.97 -12.10 10.48
CA LYS A 106 -32.42 -12.77 9.25
C LYS A 106 -32.49 -11.82 8.04
N ALA A 107 -32.26 -10.52 8.22
CA ALA A 107 -32.44 -9.49 7.21
C ALA A 107 -31.23 -9.27 6.27
N SER A 108 -30.25 -10.17 6.22
CA SER A 108 -29.03 -9.99 5.40
C SER A 108 -29.30 -9.62 3.93
N ARG A 109 -30.33 -10.21 3.31
CA ARG A 109 -30.74 -9.87 1.93
C ARG A 109 -31.30 -8.45 1.83
N ALA A 110 -32.12 -8.03 2.79
CA ALA A 110 -32.66 -6.68 2.85
C ALA A 110 -31.55 -5.64 3.11
N VAL A 111 -30.56 -5.95 3.95
CA VAL A 111 -29.35 -5.13 4.11
C VAL A 111 -28.59 -5.03 2.78
N GLY A 112 -28.44 -6.13 2.05
CA GLY A 112 -27.83 -6.12 0.71
C GLY A 112 -28.52 -5.16 -0.26
N MET A 113 -29.85 -5.15 -0.28
CA MET A 113 -30.63 -4.20 -1.09
C MET A 113 -30.48 -2.75 -0.61
N ALA A 114 -30.45 -2.52 0.71
CA ALA A 114 -30.21 -1.19 1.27
C ALA A 114 -28.80 -0.66 0.94
N ASN A 115 -27.77 -1.52 0.95
CA ASN A 115 -26.42 -1.17 0.51
C ASN A 115 -26.36 -0.83 -0.98
N ASN A 116 -27.07 -1.57 -1.83
CA ASN A 116 -27.16 -1.28 -3.26
C ASN A 116 -27.87 0.06 -3.53
N LYS A 117 -28.83 0.43 -2.69
CA LYS A 117 -29.56 1.70 -2.76
C LYS A 117 -28.92 2.83 -1.96
N ASN A 118 -27.71 2.64 -1.40
CA ASN A 118 -26.99 3.70 -0.71
C ASN A 118 -26.71 4.87 -1.67
N PRO A 119 -27.32 6.05 -1.45
CA PRO A 119 -27.15 7.16 -2.37
C PRO A 119 -25.82 7.88 -2.18
N ILE A 120 -25.12 7.67 -1.05
CA ILE A 120 -23.87 8.37 -0.70
C ILE A 120 -22.75 7.33 -0.38
N PRO A 121 -22.36 6.47 -1.34
CA PRO A 121 -21.24 5.54 -1.21
C PRO A 121 -19.94 6.27 -0.81
N ILE A 122 -18.92 5.52 -0.36
CA ILE A 122 -17.65 6.03 0.21
C ILE A 122 -17.86 6.73 1.56
N ILE A 123 -18.70 7.77 1.62
CA ILE A 123 -19.03 8.48 2.86
C ILE A 123 -19.89 7.60 3.79
N VAL A 124 -20.91 6.95 3.23
CA VAL A 124 -21.59 5.82 3.87
C VAL A 124 -20.90 4.55 3.34
N PRO A 125 -20.05 3.87 4.13
CA PRO A 125 -19.03 2.96 3.60
C PRO A 125 -19.60 1.55 3.33
N CYS A 126 -20.54 1.43 2.40
CA CYS A 126 -21.13 0.13 2.03
C CYS A 126 -20.13 -0.83 1.35
N HIS A 127 -18.98 -0.33 0.87
CA HIS A 127 -17.87 -1.14 0.35
C HIS A 127 -17.18 -1.98 1.43
N ARG A 128 -17.31 -1.63 2.71
CA ARG A 128 -16.76 -2.40 3.85
C ARG A 128 -17.59 -3.64 4.24
N VAL A 129 -18.76 -3.82 3.61
CA VAL A 129 -19.64 -4.97 3.89
C VAL A 129 -19.37 -6.11 2.92
N ILE A 130 -19.06 -7.31 3.44
CA ILE A 130 -18.67 -8.48 2.65
C ILE A 130 -19.58 -9.70 2.92
N GLY A 131 -19.43 -10.75 2.12
CA GLY A 131 -20.15 -12.01 2.33
C GLY A 131 -19.68 -12.76 3.58
N ALA A 132 -20.51 -13.68 4.09
CA ALA A 132 -20.19 -14.47 5.29
C ALA A 132 -18.88 -15.27 5.19
N ASN A 133 -18.52 -15.72 3.98
CA ASN A 133 -17.27 -16.42 3.70
C ASN A 133 -16.11 -15.45 3.39
N ARG A 134 -16.22 -14.18 3.81
CA ARG A 134 -15.29 -13.08 3.52
C ARG A 134 -15.04 -12.79 2.04
N LYS A 135 -15.87 -13.34 1.15
CA LYS A 135 -15.83 -13.03 -0.27
C LYS A 135 -16.32 -11.62 -0.52
N LEU A 136 -15.61 -10.88 -1.37
CA LEU A 136 -16.10 -9.64 -1.95
C LEU A 136 -17.28 -9.97 -2.86
N VAL A 137 -18.45 -9.44 -2.51
CA VAL A 137 -19.69 -9.59 -3.28
C VAL A 137 -20.41 -8.25 -3.29
N GLY A 138 -21.08 -7.93 -4.39
CA GLY A 138 -21.97 -6.79 -4.52
C GLY A 138 -21.35 -5.41 -4.25
N TYR A 139 -21.36 -4.54 -5.25
CA TYR A 139 -21.16 -3.11 -5.07
C TYR A 139 -21.84 -2.37 -6.21
N ALA A 140 -22.54 -1.27 -5.90
CA ALA A 140 -23.32 -0.53 -6.89
C ALA A 140 -22.46 0.16 -7.98
N TYR A 141 -21.13 0.17 -7.80
CA TYR A 141 -20.14 0.73 -8.72
C TYR A 141 -19.07 -0.30 -9.13
N GLY A 142 -19.42 -1.59 -9.07
CA GLY A 142 -18.55 -2.69 -9.49
C GLY A 142 -17.57 -3.19 -8.42
N LEU A 143 -17.22 -4.47 -8.48
CA LEU A 143 -16.31 -5.09 -7.52
C LEU A 143 -14.89 -4.51 -7.57
N GLU A 144 -14.46 -4.03 -8.73
CA GLU A 144 -13.14 -3.42 -8.90
C GLU A 144 -12.95 -2.19 -8.01
N LEU A 145 -13.91 -1.24 -8.03
CA LEU A 145 -13.83 -0.06 -7.17
C LEU A 145 -13.91 -0.42 -5.69
N LYS A 146 -14.78 -1.37 -5.33
CA LYS A 146 -14.86 -1.88 -3.95
C LYS A 146 -13.51 -2.42 -3.48
N GLN A 147 -12.85 -3.21 -4.34
CA GLN A 147 -11.54 -3.76 -4.04
C GLN A 147 -10.47 -2.67 -3.90
N LYS A 148 -10.41 -1.71 -4.83
CA LYS A 148 -9.47 -0.59 -4.79
C LYS A 148 -9.62 0.26 -3.51
N LEU A 149 -10.85 0.59 -3.11
CA LEU A 149 -11.12 1.31 -1.86
C LEU A 149 -10.64 0.51 -0.63
N LEU A 150 -10.95 -0.78 -0.57
CA LEU A 150 -10.52 -1.63 0.55
C LEU A 150 -8.99 -1.80 0.60
N GLN A 151 -8.34 -1.95 -0.54
CA GLN A 151 -6.87 -2.04 -0.60
C GLN A 151 -6.23 -0.75 -0.08
N MET A 152 -6.68 0.42 -0.59
CA MET A 152 -6.21 1.73 -0.14
C MET A 152 -6.41 1.91 1.37
N GLU A 153 -7.61 1.61 1.89
CA GLU A 153 -7.87 1.73 3.32
C GLU A 153 -6.99 0.82 4.16
N CYS A 154 -6.86 -0.45 3.77
CA CYS A 154 -6.05 -1.41 4.50
C CYS A 154 -4.56 -1.03 4.50
N ILE A 155 -4.02 -0.59 3.36
CA ILE A 155 -2.61 -0.20 3.23
C ILE A 155 -2.32 1.06 4.06
N ASN A 156 -3.19 2.07 4.01
CA ASN A 156 -3.03 3.25 4.87
C ASN A 156 -3.16 2.90 6.36
N LYS A 157 -4.15 2.07 6.71
CA LYS A 157 -4.37 1.69 8.10
C LYS A 157 -3.23 0.85 8.66
N SER A 158 -2.65 -0.06 7.88
CA SER A 158 -1.46 -0.80 8.34
C SER A 158 -0.25 0.11 8.51
N PHE A 159 -0.07 1.13 7.66
CA PHE A 159 1.02 2.08 7.86
C PHE A 159 0.85 2.85 9.18
N GLU A 160 -0.35 3.40 9.43
CA GLU A 160 -0.69 4.11 10.67
C GLU A 160 -0.46 3.24 11.92
N LEU A 161 -0.98 2.00 11.91
CA LEU A 161 -0.87 1.10 13.05
C LEU A 161 0.57 0.67 13.33
N LEU A 162 1.35 0.38 12.29
CA LEU A 162 2.75 0.01 12.46
C LEU A 162 3.58 1.20 12.94
N GLN A 163 3.41 2.38 12.33
CA GLN A 163 4.11 3.58 12.75
C GLN A 163 3.75 3.95 14.20
N LYS A 164 2.49 3.83 14.60
CA LYS A 164 2.08 4.04 16.00
C LYS A 164 2.71 3.03 16.97
N HIS A 165 2.93 1.79 16.54
CA HIS A 165 3.47 0.73 17.40
C HIS A 165 5.00 0.80 17.54
N TYR A 166 5.70 1.02 16.43
CA TYR A 166 7.17 0.98 16.39
C TYR A 166 7.82 2.37 16.42
N GLY A 167 7.08 3.43 16.10
CA GLY A 167 7.62 4.78 15.96
C GLY A 167 8.44 4.95 14.69
N GLU A 168 9.46 5.79 14.78
CA GLU A 168 10.50 5.90 13.75
C GLU A 168 11.48 4.75 13.90
N LEU A 169 11.83 4.13 12.76
CA LEU A 169 12.88 3.14 12.69
C LEU A 169 14.01 3.71 11.86
N ASP A 170 15.18 3.85 12.46
CA ASP A 170 16.40 4.00 11.69
C ASP A 170 16.77 2.61 11.16
N TRP A 171 16.61 2.42 9.85
CA TRP A 171 16.60 1.09 9.23
C TRP A 171 17.65 1.01 8.13
N TRP A 172 18.56 0.05 8.31
CA TRP A 172 19.72 -0.30 7.48
C TRP A 172 21.02 0.47 7.81
N PRO A 173 21.88 -0.10 8.67
CA PRO A 173 23.13 0.53 9.09
C PRO A 173 24.25 0.29 8.05
N ALA A 174 24.19 0.96 6.90
CA ALA A 174 25.30 0.95 5.94
C ALA A 174 26.23 2.14 6.18
N GLU A 175 27.55 1.95 6.05
CA GLU A 175 28.53 3.03 6.20
C GLU A 175 28.64 3.90 4.93
N SER A 176 28.10 3.43 3.80
CA SER A 176 28.05 4.17 2.53
C SER A 176 26.90 3.72 1.62
N ASP A 177 26.53 4.57 0.67
CA ASP A 177 25.56 4.22 -0.39
C ASP A 177 26.03 2.99 -1.21
N PHE A 178 27.35 2.81 -1.40
CA PHE A 178 27.86 1.64 -2.11
C PHE A 178 27.69 0.35 -1.31
N GLU A 179 27.97 0.40 -0.01
CA GLU A 179 27.70 -0.73 0.88
C GLU A 179 26.20 -1.07 0.90
N MET A 180 25.34 -0.06 0.94
CA MET A 180 23.88 -0.23 0.84
C MET A 180 23.50 -1.01 -0.44
N MET A 181 24.06 -0.62 -1.59
CA MET A 181 23.82 -1.32 -2.86
C MET A 181 24.31 -2.78 -2.84
N VAL A 182 25.50 -3.02 -2.25
CA VAL A 182 26.05 -4.37 -2.07
C VAL A 182 25.15 -5.20 -1.16
N GLY A 183 24.72 -4.63 -0.04
CA GLY A 183 23.83 -5.28 0.92
C GLY A 183 22.48 -5.70 0.32
N ALA A 184 21.91 -4.88 -0.58
CA ALA A 184 20.68 -5.22 -1.30
C ALA A 184 20.84 -6.49 -2.16
N ILE A 185 21.99 -6.66 -2.82
CA ILE A 185 22.31 -7.89 -3.56
C ILE A 185 22.57 -9.06 -2.60
N LEU A 186 23.31 -8.82 -1.52
CA LEU A 186 23.66 -9.86 -0.56
C LEU A 186 22.44 -10.40 0.19
N THR A 187 21.40 -9.59 0.42
CA THR A 187 20.16 -9.97 1.13
C THR A 187 19.30 -10.97 0.35
N GLN A 188 19.52 -11.13 -0.97
CA GLN A 188 18.80 -12.09 -1.79
C GLN A 188 18.90 -13.51 -1.23
N ASN A 189 17.76 -14.14 -0.91
CA ASN A 189 17.65 -15.50 -0.38
C ASN A 189 18.52 -15.75 0.86
N THR A 190 18.69 -14.76 1.73
CA THR A 190 19.41 -14.93 3.00
C THR A 190 18.81 -14.06 4.10
N ASN A 191 19.31 -14.20 5.33
CA ASN A 191 18.94 -13.34 6.45
C ASN A 191 20.02 -12.26 6.68
N TRP A 192 19.64 -11.18 7.35
CA TRP A 192 20.54 -10.05 7.61
C TRP A 192 21.81 -10.44 8.38
N LYS A 193 21.72 -11.34 9.37
CA LYS A 193 22.88 -11.83 10.13
C LYS A 193 23.97 -12.45 9.25
N ASN A 194 23.58 -13.10 8.16
CA ASN A 194 24.52 -13.66 7.19
C ASN A 194 25.10 -12.58 6.26
N VAL A 195 24.34 -11.52 5.96
CA VAL A 195 24.83 -10.36 5.21
C VAL A 195 25.87 -9.60 6.05
N GLU A 196 25.61 -9.35 7.33
CA GLU A 196 26.56 -8.70 8.25
C GLU A 196 27.89 -9.44 8.30
N LYS A 197 27.87 -10.78 8.40
CA LYS A 197 29.08 -11.60 8.34
C LYS A 197 29.82 -11.46 7.02
N ALA A 198 29.10 -11.43 5.90
CA ALA A 198 29.70 -11.26 4.58
C ALA A 198 30.30 -9.85 4.40
N LEU A 199 29.65 -8.81 4.92
CA LEU A 199 30.16 -7.43 4.90
C LEU A 199 31.40 -7.30 5.80
N ALA A 200 31.38 -7.88 7.00
CA ALA A 200 32.53 -7.91 7.91
C ALA A 200 33.76 -8.58 7.30
N ASN A 201 33.59 -9.60 6.45
CA ASN A 201 34.69 -10.28 5.76
C ASN A 201 35.46 -9.38 4.77
N PHE A 202 34.90 -8.25 4.33
CA PHE A 202 35.66 -7.26 3.57
C PHE A 202 36.70 -6.52 4.42
N ASN A 203 36.59 -6.58 5.75
CA ASN A 203 37.53 -5.97 6.70
C ASN A 203 37.83 -4.49 6.39
N GLY A 204 36.77 -3.70 6.16
CA GLY A 204 36.86 -2.27 5.82
C GLY A 204 37.34 -1.96 4.39
N LYS A 205 37.54 -2.95 3.53
CA LYS A 205 38.05 -2.75 2.15
C LYS A 205 36.96 -2.61 1.09
N LEU A 206 35.67 -2.70 1.48
CA LEU A 206 34.56 -2.69 0.54
C LEU A 206 34.53 -1.36 -0.23
N SER A 207 34.81 -1.43 -1.52
CA SER A 207 34.77 -0.28 -2.43
C SER A 207 34.51 -0.75 -3.86
N PRO A 208 34.02 0.13 -4.77
CA PRO A 208 33.84 -0.24 -6.17
C PRO A 208 35.14 -0.74 -6.81
N ALA A 209 36.27 -0.10 -6.50
CA ALA A 209 37.59 -0.50 -7.00
C ALA A 209 38.01 -1.88 -6.49
N PHE A 210 37.81 -2.17 -5.20
CA PHE A 210 38.11 -3.49 -4.63
C PHE A 210 37.30 -4.59 -5.32
N VAL A 211 35.98 -4.39 -5.48
CA VAL A 211 35.10 -5.37 -6.13
C VAL A 211 35.45 -5.55 -7.60
N GLN A 212 35.78 -4.48 -8.32
CA GLN A 212 36.16 -4.56 -9.73
C GLN A 212 37.47 -5.37 -9.93
N ASN A 213 38.45 -5.16 -9.05
CA ASN A 213 39.78 -5.78 -9.14
C ASN A 213 39.84 -7.20 -8.57
N SER A 214 38.92 -7.59 -7.70
CA SER A 214 38.86 -8.94 -7.14
C SER A 214 38.42 -9.96 -8.19
N SER A 215 38.93 -11.19 -8.12
CA SER A 215 38.40 -12.29 -8.92
C SER A 215 36.98 -12.67 -8.47
N ASN A 216 36.22 -13.38 -9.31
CA ASN A 216 34.91 -13.89 -8.89
C ASN A 216 35.04 -14.85 -7.71
N ASP A 217 36.08 -15.70 -7.70
CA ASP A 217 36.29 -16.71 -6.68
C ASP A 217 36.64 -16.07 -5.33
N ASP A 218 37.52 -15.05 -5.33
CA ASP A 218 37.85 -14.30 -4.11
C ASP A 218 36.62 -13.60 -3.52
N LEU A 219 35.82 -12.93 -4.37
CA LEU A 219 34.58 -12.30 -3.93
C LEU A 219 33.59 -13.32 -3.39
N ALA A 220 33.48 -14.47 -4.06
CA ALA A 220 32.57 -15.53 -3.67
C ALA A 220 32.95 -16.13 -2.31
N GLU A 221 34.24 -16.27 -2.00
CA GLU A 221 34.72 -16.68 -0.68
C GLU A 221 34.45 -15.61 0.40
N ILE A 222 34.70 -14.33 0.11
CA ILE A 222 34.40 -13.22 1.04
C ILE A 222 32.90 -13.23 1.41
N ILE A 223 32.02 -13.31 0.41
CA ILE A 223 30.57 -13.22 0.61
C ILE A 223 29.89 -14.57 0.86
N ARG A 224 30.67 -15.64 1.02
CA ARG A 224 30.19 -17.02 1.24
C ARG A 224 29.09 -17.14 2.30
N PRO A 225 29.13 -16.44 3.44
CA PRO A 225 28.08 -16.51 4.46
C PRO A 225 26.69 -16.14 3.94
N SER A 226 26.60 -15.28 2.92
CA SER A 226 25.33 -14.82 2.34
C SER A 226 24.62 -15.89 1.49
N GLY A 227 25.25 -17.02 1.16
CA GLY A 227 24.68 -18.06 0.30
C GLY A 227 24.54 -17.63 -1.17
N TYR A 228 24.46 -18.59 -2.10
CA TYR A 228 24.49 -18.32 -3.56
C TYR A 228 25.64 -17.40 -3.99
N HIS A 229 26.78 -17.52 -3.30
CA HIS A 229 27.88 -16.56 -3.34
C HIS A 229 28.53 -16.45 -4.71
N ASN A 230 28.62 -17.53 -5.49
CA ASN A 230 29.12 -17.49 -6.86
C ASN A 230 28.28 -16.57 -7.75
N GLN A 231 26.96 -16.71 -7.71
CA GLN A 231 26.05 -15.84 -8.48
C GLN A 231 26.08 -14.40 -7.94
N LYS A 232 26.17 -14.22 -6.63
CA LYS A 232 26.27 -12.88 -6.03
C LYS A 232 27.57 -12.18 -6.41
N ALA A 233 28.71 -12.87 -6.45
CA ALA A 233 29.99 -12.30 -6.87
C ALA A 233 29.91 -11.75 -8.30
N ILE A 234 29.34 -12.52 -9.23
CA ILE A 234 29.09 -12.08 -10.61
C ILE A 234 28.20 -10.84 -10.64
N LYS A 235 27.12 -10.82 -9.85
CA LYS A 235 26.22 -9.66 -9.76
C LYS A 235 26.89 -8.43 -9.18
N LEU A 236 27.73 -8.57 -8.14
CA LEU A 236 28.49 -7.46 -7.56
C LEU A 236 29.42 -6.84 -8.60
N LYS A 237 30.12 -7.65 -9.40
CA LYS A 237 30.94 -7.12 -10.51
C LYS A 237 30.10 -6.43 -11.59
N ALA A 238 28.91 -6.96 -11.88
CA ALA A 238 27.99 -6.34 -12.83
C ALA A 238 27.44 -4.99 -12.31
N LEU A 239 27.11 -4.91 -11.02
CA LEU A 239 26.74 -3.66 -10.34
C LEU A 239 27.89 -2.65 -10.41
N CYS A 240 29.13 -3.06 -10.12
CA CYS A 240 30.29 -2.17 -10.28
C CYS A 240 30.48 -1.71 -11.72
N LYS A 241 30.24 -2.57 -12.72
CA LYS A 241 30.31 -2.17 -14.13
C LYS A 241 29.26 -1.10 -14.47
N TRP A 242 28.05 -1.23 -13.92
CA TRP A 242 27.02 -0.19 -14.06
C TRP A 242 27.44 1.10 -13.35
N PHE A 243 27.88 1.03 -12.09
CA PHE A 243 28.27 2.21 -11.31
C PHE A 243 29.49 2.94 -11.92
N LYS A 244 30.36 2.22 -12.61
CA LYS A 244 31.50 2.78 -13.36
C LYS A 244 31.07 3.73 -14.49
N GLN A 245 29.88 3.55 -15.06
CA GLN A 245 29.34 4.47 -16.08
C GLN A 245 29.12 5.88 -15.53
N TYR A 246 29.01 5.99 -14.21
CA TYR A 246 28.90 7.23 -13.45
C TYR A 246 30.20 7.59 -12.73
N ASP A 247 31.34 7.05 -13.19
CA ASP A 247 32.68 7.25 -12.59
C ASP A 247 32.75 6.88 -11.09
N PHE A 248 31.89 5.96 -10.63
CA PHE A 248 31.72 5.64 -9.20
C PHE A 248 31.33 6.84 -8.33
N ASP A 249 30.73 7.88 -8.93
CA ASP A 249 30.25 9.06 -8.25
C ASP A 249 28.76 8.92 -7.93
N ILE A 250 28.46 8.73 -6.64
CA ILE A 250 27.08 8.56 -6.19
C ILE A 250 26.22 9.81 -6.40
N ALA A 251 26.83 11.00 -6.36
CA ALA A 251 26.09 12.25 -6.59
C ALA A 251 25.60 12.34 -8.04
N LYS A 252 26.41 11.87 -9.01
CA LYS A 252 25.99 11.75 -10.41
C LYS A 252 24.81 10.79 -10.56
N VAL A 253 24.86 9.63 -9.91
CA VAL A 253 23.76 8.66 -9.95
C VAL A 253 22.49 9.25 -9.33
N LYS A 254 22.59 9.85 -8.13
CA LYS A 254 21.46 10.48 -7.43
C LYS A 254 20.84 11.64 -8.24
N ALA A 255 21.58 12.31 -9.12
CA ALA A 255 21.04 13.35 -9.99
C ALA A 255 20.13 12.80 -11.12
N MET A 256 20.21 11.51 -11.46
CA MET A 256 19.45 10.94 -12.56
C MET A 256 17.97 10.69 -12.22
N PRO A 257 17.07 10.65 -13.23
CA PRO A 257 15.67 10.26 -13.04
C PRO A 257 15.55 8.82 -12.51
N GLY A 258 14.68 8.62 -11.51
CA GLY A 258 14.54 7.32 -10.85
C GLY A 258 14.07 6.18 -11.77
N GLU A 259 13.17 6.45 -12.72
CA GLU A 259 12.71 5.45 -13.69
C GLU A 259 13.82 4.99 -14.63
N GLN A 260 14.70 5.91 -15.06
CA GLN A 260 15.87 5.57 -15.86
C GLN A 260 16.82 4.67 -15.06
N LEU A 261 17.14 5.04 -13.82
CA LEU A 261 17.97 4.22 -12.94
C LEU A 261 17.37 2.84 -12.70
N ARG A 262 16.04 2.75 -12.56
CA ARG A 262 15.34 1.48 -12.40
C ARG A 262 15.50 0.59 -13.63
N GLU A 263 15.32 1.13 -14.83
CA GLU A 263 15.52 0.40 -16.08
C GLU A 263 16.96 -0.14 -16.19
N GLU A 264 17.95 0.71 -15.90
CA GLU A 264 19.36 0.33 -15.91
C GLU A 264 19.67 -0.77 -14.89
N LEU A 265 19.16 -0.66 -13.65
CA LEU A 265 19.33 -1.67 -12.60
C LEU A 265 18.68 -3.00 -12.98
N LEU A 266 17.48 -2.98 -13.56
CA LEU A 266 16.79 -4.19 -14.04
C LEU A 266 17.50 -4.86 -15.22
N ALA A 267 18.27 -4.10 -16.02
CA ALA A 267 19.10 -4.66 -17.08
C ALA A 267 20.32 -5.44 -16.54
N ILE A 268 20.69 -5.26 -15.27
CA ILE A 268 21.74 -6.05 -14.63
C ILE A 268 21.23 -7.48 -14.42
N LYS A 269 21.85 -8.44 -15.11
CA LYS A 269 21.45 -9.86 -15.05
C LYS A 269 21.37 -10.36 -13.60
N GLY A 270 20.16 -10.73 -13.17
CA GLY A 270 19.89 -11.29 -11.84
C GLY A 270 19.57 -10.25 -10.75
N VAL A 271 19.40 -8.98 -11.11
CA VAL A 271 18.71 -7.96 -10.33
C VAL A 271 17.23 -7.98 -10.72
N GLY A 272 16.37 -8.27 -9.75
CA GLY A 272 14.91 -8.19 -9.92
C GLY A 272 14.35 -6.91 -9.31
N GLY A 273 13.04 -6.69 -9.46
CA GLY A 273 12.33 -5.53 -8.93
C GLY A 273 12.64 -5.24 -7.47
N GLU A 274 12.60 -6.26 -6.60
CA GLU A 274 12.88 -6.11 -5.16
C GLU A 274 14.27 -5.49 -4.89
N THR A 275 15.30 -5.99 -5.58
CA THR A 275 16.67 -5.50 -5.40
C THR A 275 16.87 -4.12 -6.04
N ALA A 276 16.31 -3.90 -7.23
CA ALA A 276 16.38 -2.59 -7.88
C ALA A 276 15.71 -1.52 -7.04
N ASP A 277 14.51 -1.79 -6.53
CA ASP A 277 13.74 -0.83 -5.73
C ASP A 277 14.37 -0.63 -4.34
N SER A 278 15.00 -1.67 -3.76
CA SER A 278 15.80 -1.53 -2.53
C SER A 278 16.99 -0.58 -2.76
N ILE A 279 17.73 -0.74 -3.85
CA ILE A 279 18.84 0.16 -4.20
C ILE A 279 18.31 1.59 -4.40
N LEU A 280 17.21 1.74 -5.13
CA LEU A 280 16.62 3.05 -5.43
C LEU A 280 16.22 3.80 -4.16
N VAL A 281 15.53 3.14 -3.22
CA VAL A 281 14.97 3.81 -2.04
C VAL A 281 15.98 4.00 -0.92
N TYR A 282 16.89 3.03 -0.71
CA TYR A 282 17.84 3.07 0.40
C TYR A 282 19.19 3.70 0.04
N ALA A 283 19.66 3.58 -1.20
CA ALA A 283 20.97 4.09 -1.61
C ALA A 283 20.89 5.32 -2.53
N LEU A 284 19.85 5.42 -3.37
CA LEU A 284 19.78 6.44 -4.43
C LEU A 284 18.75 7.54 -4.17
N GLU A 285 18.10 7.51 -3.00
CA GLU A 285 17.10 8.50 -2.56
C GLU A 285 15.96 8.69 -3.60
N LYS A 286 15.49 7.59 -4.17
CA LYS A 286 14.36 7.58 -5.12
C LYS A 286 13.16 6.84 -4.51
N ALA A 287 11.98 7.46 -4.59
CA ALA A 287 10.76 6.92 -4.02
C ALA A 287 10.20 5.75 -4.86
N PHE A 288 10.73 4.55 -4.64
CA PHE A 288 10.22 3.28 -5.15
C PHE A 288 9.92 2.34 -3.99
N PHE A 289 8.69 1.83 -3.90
CA PHE A 289 8.30 0.95 -2.80
C PHE A 289 8.85 -0.47 -3.01
N VAL A 290 9.36 -1.09 -1.94
CA VAL A 290 9.93 -2.45 -2.01
C VAL A 290 8.88 -3.51 -1.69
N ILE A 291 8.71 -4.47 -2.59
CA ILE A 291 7.79 -5.61 -2.41
C ILE A 291 8.59 -6.90 -2.21
N ASP A 292 8.81 -7.27 -0.96
CA ASP A 292 9.46 -8.53 -0.61
C ASP A 292 8.46 -9.63 -0.18
N ALA A 293 9.00 -10.77 0.25
CA ALA A 293 8.20 -11.86 0.78
C ALA A 293 7.49 -11.52 2.11
N TYR A 294 7.96 -10.51 2.85
CA TYR A 294 7.31 -10.02 4.07
C TYR A 294 6.07 -9.21 3.74
N THR A 295 6.18 -8.23 2.86
CA THR A 295 5.07 -7.43 2.33
C THR A 295 3.98 -8.35 1.79
N ARG A 296 4.32 -9.28 0.88
CA ARG A 296 3.34 -10.23 0.33
C ARG A 296 2.65 -11.07 1.40
N ARG A 297 3.40 -11.60 2.38
CA ARG A 297 2.81 -12.45 3.43
C ARG A 297 1.86 -11.67 4.34
N ILE A 298 2.26 -10.47 4.77
CA ILE A 298 1.45 -9.63 5.66
C ILE A 298 0.14 -9.27 4.98
N PHE A 299 0.19 -8.73 3.76
CA PHE A 299 -1.01 -8.29 3.06
C PHE A 299 -1.94 -9.45 2.63
N HIS A 300 -1.37 -10.64 2.37
CA HIS A 300 -2.17 -11.84 2.14
C HIS A 300 -3.00 -12.19 3.37
N ARG A 301 -2.39 -12.11 4.56
CA ARG A 301 -3.06 -12.39 5.83
C ARG A 301 -4.03 -11.31 6.25
N ILE A 302 -3.72 -10.04 5.97
CA ILE A 302 -4.69 -8.93 6.11
C ILE A 302 -5.93 -9.23 5.28
N GLY A 303 -5.78 -9.92 4.14
CA GLY A 303 -6.90 -10.40 3.33
C GLY A 303 -7.29 -9.42 2.23
N ILE A 304 -6.37 -8.56 1.81
CA ILE A 304 -6.49 -7.85 0.54
C ILE A 304 -6.09 -8.78 -0.61
N THR A 305 -6.71 -8.61 -1.76
CA THR A 305 -6.26 -9.27 -2.99
C THR A 305 -4.92 -8.65 -3.39
N ILE A 306 -3.88 -9.48 -3.49
CA ILE A 306 -2.54 -9.03 -3.89
C ILE A 306 -2.34 -9.34 -5.38
N PRO A 307 -1.83 -8.40 -6.18
CA PRO A 307 -1.41 -8.69 -7.54
C PRO A 307 -0.28 -9.73 -7.62
N ASP A 308 -0.36 -10.62 -8.62
CA ASP A 308 0.68 -11.63 -8.85
C ASP A 308 1.99 -10.97 -9.28
N LYS A 309 1.90 -10.04 -10.25
CA LYS A 309 3.06 -9.31 -10.75
C LYS A 309 3.62 -8.37 -9.69
N TYR A 310 4.94 -8.30 -9.62
CA TYR A 310 5.67 -7.42 -8.70
C TYR A 310 5.26 -5.95 -8.88
N ASP A 311 5.30 -5.45 -10.11
CA ASP A 311 5.05 -4.03 -10.40
C ASP A 311 3.61 -3.62 -10.09
N ASP A 312 2.64 -4.48 -10.38
CA ASP A 312 1.24 -4.20 -10.04
C ASP A 312 1.05 -4.05 -8.52
N PHE A 313 1.74 -4.86 -7.71
CA PHE A 313 1.67 -4.73 -6.25
C PHE A 313 2.46 -3.54 -5.73
N ARG A 314 3.62 -3.24 -6.33
CA ARG A 314 4.39 -2.03 -6.01
C ARG A 314 3.55 -0.77 -6.23
N LEU A 315 2.97 -0.63 -7.42
CA LEU A 315 2.13 0.52 -7.77
C LEU A 315 0.89 0.62 -6.87
N LEU A 316 0.29 -0.51 -6.46
CA LEU A 316 -0.80 -0.51 -5.49
C LEU A 316 -0.38 0.05 -4.13
N MET A 317 0.81 -0.28 -3.64
CA MET A 317 1.34 0.28 -2.39
C MET A 317 1.65 1.78 -2.54
N GLU A 318 2.25 2.17 -3.66
CA GLU A 318 2.62 3.57 -3.95
C GLU A 318 1.42 4.49 -4.17
N ASP A 319 0.32 4.01 -4.73
CA ASP A 319 -0.92 4.78 -4.91
C ASP A 319 -1.65 5.00 -3.58
N ALA A 320 -1.45 4.12 -2.60
CA ALA A 320 -2.15 4.17 -1.33
C ALA A 320 -1.52 5.13 -0.32
N VAL A 321 -0.18 5.29 -0.29
CA VAL A 321 0.52 6.10 0.72
C VAL A 321 1.28 7.28 0.07
N PRO A 322 1.59 8.36 0.82
CA PRO A 322 2.29 9.51 0.25
C PRO A 322 3.60 9.14 -0.46
N LYS A 323 3.77 9.60 -1.70
CA LYS A 323 4.97 9.33 -2.50
C LYS A 323 6.17 10.14 -2.00
N SER A 324 6.95 9.53 -1.10
CA SER A 324 8.23 10.09 -0.66
C SER A 324 9.21 8.98 -0.25
N VAL A 325 10.51 9.29 -0.35
CA VAL A 325 11.59 8.39 0.09
C VAL A 325 11.43 8.05 1.58
N ALA A 326 11.16 9.06 2.41
CA ALA A 326 10.97 8.89 3.85
C ALA A 326 9.80 7.96 4.18
N THR A 327 8.65 8.15 3.53
CA THR A 327 7.47 7.29 3.72
C THR A 327 7.77 5.85 3.31
N TYR A 328 8.37 5.64 2.14
CA TYR A 328 8.59 4.30 1.62
C TYR A 328 9.65 3.54 2.41
N ASN A 329 10.75 4.21 2.80
CA ASN A 329 11.78 3.65 3.66
C ASN A 329 11.21 3.22 5.01
N LEU A 330 10.53 4.15 5.70
CA LEU A 330 9.94 3.86 7.00
C LEU A 330 8.91 2.74 6.90
N TYR A 331 8.01 2.79 5.93
CA TYR A 331 6.95 1.80 5.84
C TYR A 331 7.49 0.41 5.51
N HIS A 332 8.43 0.29 4.57
CA HIS A 332 9.08 -0.98 4.31
C HIS A 332 9.81 -1.52 5.56
N ALA A 333 10.55 -0.67 6.28
CA ALA A 333 11.20 -1.05 7.54
C ALA A 333 10.21 -1.59 8.58
N LEU A 334 9.10 -0.88 8.79
CA LEU A 334 8.01 -1.28 9.68
C LEU A 334 7.41 -2.64 9.30
N ILE A 335 7.21 -2.88 7.99
CA ILE A 335 6.71 -4.17 7.49
C ILE A 335 7.69 -5.29 7.81
N VAL A 336 8.98 -5.10 7.53
CA VAL A 336 9.99 -6.14 7.78
C VAL A 336 10.11 -6.43 9.28
N GLU A 337 10.12 -5.40 10.13
CA GLU A 337 10.18 -5.57 11.58
C GLU A 337 8.94 -6.31 12.08
N HIS A 338 7.76 -5.90 11.63
CA HIS A 338 6.52 -6.57 11.98
C HIS A 338 6.47 -8.04 11.54
N ALA A 339 7.00 -8.33 10.36
CA ALA A 339 7.06 -9.67 9.83
C ALA A 339 7.96 -10.61 10.64
N LYS A 340 9.04 -10.06 11.21
CA LYS A 340 9.97 -10.78 12.10
C LYS A 340 9.40 -10.92 13.51
N ALA A 341 8.81 -9.87 14.06
CA ALA A 341 8.32 -9.85 15.43
C ALA A 341 7.01 -10.64 15.62
N TYR A 342 6.03 -10.45 14.74
CA TYR A 342 4.67 -11.00 14.91
C TYR A 342 4.23 -11.87 13.74
N CYS A 343 4.36 -11.39 12.50
CA CYS A 343 3.77 -12.04 11.33
C CYS A 343 4.71 -13.09 10.70
N GLN A 344 5.32 -13.93 11.53
CA GLN A 344 6.22 -15.01 11.11
C GLN A 344 5.45 -16.16 10.42
N LYS A 345 6.15 -17.20 9.92
CA LYS A 345 5.49 -18.40 9.38
C LYS A 345 4.46 -18.98 10.37
N LYS A 346 4.82 -19.04 11.65
CA LYS A 346 3.90 -19.26 12.79
C LYS A 346 3.63 -17.90 13.47
N PRO A 347 2.49 -17.24 13.22
CA PRO A 347 2.26 -15.88 13.66
C PRO A 347 1.92 -15.78 15.16
N LEU A 348 2.21 -14.64 15.76
CA LEU A 348 1.79 -14.27 17.12
C LEU A 348 0.60 -13.31 17.04
N CYS A 349 -0.61 -13.84 16.82
CA CYS A 349 -1.78 -13.02 16.48
C CYS A 349 -2.39 -12.23 17.65
N ASN A 350 -2.33 -12.75 18.87
CA ASN A 350 -3.04 -12.16 20.02
C ASN A 350 -2.53 -10.79 20.45
N SER A 351 -1.27 -10.49 20.17
CA SER A 351 -0.59 -9.23 20.49
C SER A 351 -0.16 -8.46 19.24
N CYS A 352 -0.67 -8.85 18.08
CA CYS A 352 -0.28 -8.26 16.81
C CYS A 352 -0.88 -6.84 16.67
N PRO A 353 -0.09 -5.79 16.42
CA PRO A 353 -0.63 -4.44 16.21
C PRO A 353 -1.60 -4.33 15.02
N LEU A 354 -1.53 -5.25 14.06
CA LEU A 354 -2.44 -5.32 12.91
C LEU A 354 -3.68 -6.19 13.15
N GLN A 355 -3.91 -6.66 14.37
CA GLN A 355 -5.00 -7.58 14.67
C GLN A 355 -6.34 -7.05 14.15
N GLU A 356 -6.68 -5.78 14.39
CA GLU A 356 -7.98 -5.18 14.04
C GLU A 356 -8.32 -5.24 12.55
N ILE A 357 -7.33 -5.16 11.66
CA ILE A 357 -7.52 -5.25 10.20
C ILE A 357 -7.17 -6.61 9.61
N CYS A 358 -6.62 -7.54 10.41
CA CYS A 358 -6.16 -8.83 9.93
C CYS A 358 -7.27 -9.88 9.87
N ASN A 359 -7.54 -10.39 8.66
CA ASN A 359 -8.55 -11.42 8.43
C ASN A 359 -8.05 -12.83 8.77
N GLN A 360 -6.81 -13.20 8.42
CA GLN A 360 -6.27 -14.54 8.64
C GLN A 360 -5.49 -14.61 9.96
N ARG A 361 -6.21 -14.46 11.07
CA ARG A 361 -5.68 -14.78 12.41
C ARG A 361 -5.66 -16.30 12.54
N ILE A 362 -4.49 -16.88 12.77
CA ILE A 362 -4.25 -18.33 12.80
C ILE A 362 -3.97 -18.77 14.23
#